data_AF-A0AA40PQJ9-F1
#
_entry.id   AF-A0AA40PQJ9-F1
#
_cell.length_a   1.000
_cell.length_b   1.000
_cell.length_c   1.000
_cell.angle_alpha   90.00
_cell.angle_beta   90.00
_cell.angle_gamma   90.00
#
_symmetry.space_group_name_H-M   'P 1'
#
loop_
_entity.id
_entity.type
_entity.pdbx_description
1 polymer ?
#
loop_
_entity_poly.entity_id
_entity_poly.type
_entity_poly.pdbx_seq_one_letter_code
_entity_poly.pdbx_strand_id
1 'polypeptide(L)'
;MASQSRHKRSFFLVEILMAISLTCVVLLPCIQFYSGVRKSFEENILLLQLPATIDSCFFAIEEDMRMQMLAGEFPSSGSGTLSSPMYTSLGKEILVPYAYKADIRKGVRMDNNIVKVCLADVSVELFPNQKHMVFVQRSLCVTS
;
A
#
# COMPACT_ATOMS: atom_id res chain seq x y z
N MET A 1 -41.72 15.68 53.31
CA MET A 1 -40.27 15.35 53.20
C MET A 1 -39.86 14.64 51.91
N ALA A 2 -40.73 13.92 51.20
CA ALA A 2 -40.38 13.24 49.94
C ALA A 2 -40.15 14.16 48.71
N SER A 3 -40.70 15.38 48.67
CA SER A 3 -40.55 16.28 47.51
C SER A 3 -39.16 16.94 47.42
N GLN A 4 -38.52 17.24 48.56
CA GLN A 4 -37.18 17.82 48.62
C GLN A 4 -36.09 16.86 48.12
N SER A 5 -36.20 15.56 48.39
CA SER A 5 -35.23 14.57 47.90
C SER A 5 -35.37 14.34 46.38
N ARG A 6 -36.60 14.39 45.85
CA ARG A 6 -36.87 14.33 44.41
C ARG A 6 -36.30 15.53 43.66
N HIS A 7 -36.44 16.74 44.22
CA HIS A 7 -35.86 17.96 43.64
C HIS A 7 -34.33 17.92 43.65
N LYS A 8 -33.70 17.49 44.75
CA LYS A 8 -32.24 17.31 44.80
C LYS A 8 -31.72 16.28 43.79
N ARG A 9 -32.42 15.15 43.63
CA ARG A 9 -32.09 14.14 42.60
C ARG A 9 -32.26 14.68 41.17
N SER A 10 -33.31 15.45 40.92
CA SER A 10 -33.55 16.06 39.61
C SER A 10 -32.47 17.09 39.26
N PHE A 11 -32.05 17.91 40.23
CA PHE A 11 -30.98 18.88 40.06
C PHE A 11 -29.64 18.19 39.72
N PHE A 12 -29.31 17.13 40.45
CA PHE A 12 -28.09 16.35 40.22
C PHE A 12 -28.09 15.65 38.85
N LEU A 13 -29.23 15.13 38.40
CA LEU A 13 -29.39 14.55 37.06
C LEU A 13 -29.16 15.59 35.95
N VAL A 14 -29.71 16.79 36.10
CA VAL A 14 -29.52 17.89 35.14
C VAL A 14 -28.06 18.32 35.10
N GLU A 15 -27.39 18.40 36.25
CA GLU A 15 -25.97 18.74 36.34
C GLU A 15 -25.08 17.69 35.67
N ILE A 16 -25.37 16.39 35.86
CA ILE A 16 -24.67 15.30 35.15
C ILE A 16 -24.92 15.36 33.64
N LEU A 17 -26.17 15.58 33.21
CA LEU A 17 -26.52 15.69 31.78
C LEU A 17 -25.83 16.89 31.13
N MET A 18 -25.76 18.02 31.83
CA MET A 18 -25.04 19.21 31.38
C MET A 18 -23.53 18.99 31.34
N ALA A 19 -22.97 18.28 32.32
CA ALA A 19 -21.56 17.91 32.30
C ALA A 19 -21.27 17.01 31.09
N ILE A 20 -22.03 15.93 30.88
CA ILE A 20 -21.86 15.01 29.75
C ILE A 20 -22.03 15.74 28.41
N SER A 21 -23.03 16.60 28.27
CA SER A 21 -23.26 17.35 27.03
C SER A 21 -22.09 18.28 26.72
N LEU A 22 -21.56 18.98 27.73
CA LEU A 22 -20.38 19.82 27.58
C LEU A 22 -19.15 19.00 27.18
N THR A 23 -18.94 17.84 27.82
CA THR A 23 -17.84 16.93 27.46
C THR A 23 -17.97 16.43 26.02
N CYS A 24 -19.18 16.08 25.58
CA CYS A 24 -19.43 15.65 24.20
C CYS A 24 -19.16 16.76 23.19
N VAL A 25 -19.61 17.99 23.47
CA VAL A 25 -19.37 19.17 22.60
C VAL A 25 -17.88 19.43 22.40
N VAL A 26 -17.06 19.18 23.41
CA VAL A 26 -15.60 19.34 23.31
C VAL A 26 -14.93 18.11 22.68
N LEU A 27 -15.32 16.89 23.06
CA LEU A 27 -14.65 15.67 22.61
C LEU A 27 -14.93 15.32 21.15
N LEU A 28 -16.16 15.53 20.67
CA LEU A 28 -16.54 15.22 19.28
C LEU A 28 -15.64 15.94 18.24
N PRO A 29 -15.47 17.28 18.28
CA PRO A 29 -14.59 17.97 17.33
C PRO A 29 -13.12 17.58 17.51
N CYS A 30 -12.67 17.32 18.74
CA CYS A 30 -11.30 16.84 18.99
C CYS A 30 -11.04 15.47 18.36
N ILE A 31 -11.99 14.53 18.48
CA ILE A 31 -11.90 13.20 17.86
C ILE A 31 -11.93 13.32 16.34
N GLN A 32 -12.83 14.14 15.78
CA GLN A 32 -12.91 14.36 14.34
C GLN A 32 -11.61 14.96 13.81
N PHE A 33 -11.08 15.99 14.46
CA PHE A 33 -9.80 16.60 14.11
C PHE A 33 -8.65 15.58 14.15
N TYR A 34 -8.51 14.86 15.26
CA TYR A 34 -7.45 13.86 15.41
C TYR A 34 -7.58 12.75 14.36
N SER A 35 -8.80 12.27 14.09
CA SER A 35 -9.05 11.24 13.07
C SER A 35 -8.70 11.72 11.66
N GLY A 36 -9.01 12.98 11.33
CA GLY A 36 -8.69 13.59 10.04
C GLY A 36 -7.18 13.76 9.86
N VAL A 37 -6.50 14.29 10.88
CA VAL A 37 -5.04 14.43 10.88
C VAL A 37 -4.37 13.06 10.74
N ARG A 38 -4.80 12.08 11.52
CA ARG A 38 -4.27 10.71 11.45
C ARG A 38 -4.45 10.10 10.06
N LYS A 39 -5.62 10.27 9.43
CA LYS A 39 -5.86 9.78 8.07
C LYS A 39 -4.95 10.44 7.05
N SER A 40 -4.76 11.76 7.14
CA SER A 40 -3.85 12.49 6.25
C SER A 40 -2.39 12.03 6.42
N PHE A 41 -1.93 11.81 7.65
CA PHE A 41 -0.60 11.25 7.90
C PHE A 41 -0.45 9.84 7.31
N GLU A 42 -1.47 9.00 7.46
CA GLU A 42 -1.45 7.65 6.91
C GLU A 42 -1.33 7.67 5.38
N GLU A 43 -2.13 8.52 4.71
CA GLU A 43 -2.05 8.70 3.26
C GLU A 43 -0.66 9.17 2.82
N ASN A 44 -0.07 10.13 3.53
CA ASN A 44 1.29 10.62 3.24
C ASN A 44 2.35 9.52 3.42
N ILE A 45 2.23 8.68 4.44
CA ILE A 45 3.18 7.58 4.69
C ILE A 45 3.11 6.55 3.56
N LEU A 46 1.91 6.21 3.10
CA LEU A 46 1.74 5.29 1.96
C LEU A 46 2.30 5.90 0.67
N LEU A 47 2.06 7.18 0.43
CA LEU A 47 2.61 7.89 -0.73
C LEU A 47 4.14 7.96 -0.72
N LEU A 48 4.76 8.15 0.44
CA LEU A 48 6.22 8.16 0.59
C LEU A 48 6.86 6.80 0.28
N GLN A 49 6.13 5.71 0.52
CA GLN A 49 6.61 4.36 0.22
C GLN A 49 6.39 3.95 -1.24
N LEU A 50 5.45 4.59 -1.94
CA LEU A 50 5.06 4.22 -3.29
C LEU A 50 6.24 4.09 -4.28
N PRO A 51 7.23 5.00 -4.34
CA PRO A 51 8.40 4.84 -5.21
C PRO A 51 9.21 3.58 -4.89
N ALA A 52 9.46 3.32 -3.60
CA ALA A 52 10.20 2.14 -3.17
C ALA A 52 9.42 0.84 -3.44
N THR A 53 8.09 0.86 -3.30
CA THR A 53 7.24 -0.27 -3.65
C THR A 53 7.26 -0.53 -5.16
N ILE A 54 7.23 0.51 -6.00
CA ILE A 54 7.36 0.39 -7.45
C ILE A 54 8.71 -0.27 -7.79
N ASP A 55 9.81 0.21 -7.22
CA ASP A 55 11.14 -0.36 -7.45
C ASP A 55 11.20 -1.83 -7.04
N SER A 56 10.65 -2.17 -5.87
CA SER A 56 10.53 -3.55 -5.38
C SER A 56 9.77 -4.46 -6.35
N CYS A 57 8.66 -3.98 -6.95
CA CYS A 57 7.93 -4.73 -7.97
C CYS A 57 8.80 -5.03 -9.21
N PHE A 58 9.57 -4.05 -9.70
CA PHE A 58 10.46 -4.27 -10.84
C PHE A 58 11.61 -5.22 -10.48
N PHE A 59 12.19 -5.11 -9.28
CA PHE A 59 13.24 -6.02 -8.84
C PHE A 59 12.75 -7.46 -8.71
N ALA A 60 11.51 -7.68 -8.25
CA ALA A 60 10.92 -9.02 -8.18
C ALA A 60 10.79 -9.65 -9.58
N ILE A 61 10.38 -8.86 -10.58
CA ILE A 61 10.26 -9.32 -11.97
C ILE A 61 11.64 -9.58 -12.58
N GLU A 62 12.61 -8.67 -12.34
CA GLU A 62 14.00 -8.82 -12.78
C GLU A 62 14.62 -10.10 -12.21
N GLU A 63 14.40 -10.37 -10.92
CA GLU A 63 14.89 -11.54 -10.23
C GLU A 63 14.30 -12.83 -10.80
N ASP A 64 12.99 -12.86 -11.08
CA ASP A 64 12.35 -14.01 -11.74
C ASP A 64 12.94 -14.27 -13.13
N MET A 65 13.12 -13.22 -13.94
CA MET A 65 13.78 -13.32 -15.24
C MET A 65 15.22 -13.83 -15.12
N ARG A 66 15.98 -13.34 -14.12
CA ARG A 66 17.35 -13.76 -13.84
C ARG A 66 17.41 -15.23 -13.45
N MET A 67 16.46 -15.71 -12.66
CA MET A 67 16.35 -17.12 -12.28
C MET A 67 16.05 -18.03 -13.48
N GLN A 68 15.17 -17.61 -14.40
CA GLN A 68 14.93 -18.32 -15.67
C GLN A 68 16.22 -18.40 -16.51
N MET A 69 16.97 -17.28 -16.63
CA MET A 69 18.25 -17.25 -17.36
C MET A 69 19.29 -18.19 -16.75
N LEU A 70 19.41 -18.22 -15.41
CA LEU A 70 20.33 -19.10 -14.69
C LEU A 70 19.95 -20.58 -14.81
N ALA A 71 18.66 -20.90 -14.95
CA ALA A 71 18.19 -22.24 -15.26
C ALA A 71 18.49 -22.67 -16.72
N GLY A 72 19.02 -21.76 -17.54
CA GLY A 72 19.27 -21.99 -18.97
C GLY A 72 18.03 -21.79 -19.83
N GLU A 73 16.93 -21.28 -19.26
CA GLU A 73 15.71 -20.96 -19.99
C GLU A 73 15.78 -19.55 -20.57
N PHE A 74 15.11 -19.35 -21.71
CA PHE A 74 14.94 -18.01 -22.25
C PHE A 74 13.77 -17.34 -21.53
N PRO A 75 13.94 -16.14 -20.93
CA PRO A 75 12.86 -15.46 -20.23
C PRO A 75 11.60 -15.38 -21.09
N SER A 76 10.47 -15.75 -20.52
CA SER A 76 9.20 -15.73 -21.22
C SER A 76 8.52 -14.36 -21.13
N SER A 77 7.93 -13.91 -22.24
CA SER A 77 6.98 -12.80 -22.19
C SER A 77 5.69 -13.29 -21.55
N GLY A 78 5.07 -12.47 -20.71
CA GLY A 78 3.87 -12.88 -20.00
C GLY A 78 3.30 -11.80 -19.10
N SER A 79 2.22 -12.16 -18.43
CA SER A 79 1.58 -11.32 -17.42
C SER A 79 1.32 -12.12 -16.16
N GLY A 80 1.42 -11.48 -15.00
CA GLY A 80 1.15 -12.12 -13.72
C GLY A 80 0.61 -11.13 -12.70
N THR A 81 0.15 -11.67 -11.58
CA THR A 81 -0.32 -10.90 -10.42
C THR A 81 0.47 -11.30 -9.19
N LEU A 82 1.01 -10.32 -8.49
CA LEU A 82 1.84 -10.48 -7.31
C LEU A 82 1.41 -9.46 -6.24
N SER A 83 2.05 -9.53 -5.07
CA SER A 83 1.85 -8.53 -4.02
C SER A 83 3.19 -8.00 -3.51
N SER A 84 3.22 -6.72 -3.18
CA SER A 84 4.38 -6.04 -2.61
C SER A 84 4.01 -5.45 -1.24
N PRO A 85 4.88 -5.55 -0.22
CA PRO A 85 4.58 -5.03 1.11
C PRO A 85 4.67 -3.50 1.15
N MET A 86 3.72 -2.89 1.86
CA MET A 86 3.77 -1.52 2.36
C MET A 86 3.50 -1.54 3.88
N TYR A 87 3.84 -0.46 4.58
CA TYR A 87 3.71 -0.37 6.03
C TYR A 87 2.89 0.86 6.43
N THR A 88 1.98 0.64 7.37
CA THR A 88 1.22 1.71 8.01
C THR A 88 2.08 2.56 8.95
N SER A 89 1.56 3.68 9.42
CA SER A 89 2.20 4.47 10.51
C SER A 89 2.51 3.68 11.79
N LEU A 90 1.79 2.57 12.01
CA LEU A 90 2.00 1.67 13.15
C LEU A 90 2.97 0.52 12.84
N GLY A 91 3.60 0.50 11.67
CA GLY A 91 4.48 -0.59 11.23
C GLY A 91 3.74 -1.87 10.85
N LYS A 92 2.40 -1.85 10.78
CA LYS A 92 1.61 -2.98 10.29
C LYS A 92 1.79 -3.10 8.77
N GLU A 93 2.12 -4.30 8.31
CA GLU A 93 2.23 -4.63 6.90
C GLU A 93 0.87 -4.66 6.19
N ILE A 94 0.84 -4.13 4.97
CA ILE A 94 -0.27 -4.17 4.02
C ILE A 94 0.30 -4.74 2.72
N LEU A 95 -0.36 -5.78 2.20
CA LEU A 95 -0.01 -6.34 0.90
C LEU A 95 -0.71 -5.54 -0.20
N VAL A 96 0.09 -4.88 -1.03
CA VAL A 96 -0.38 -4.14 -2.21
C VAL A 96 -0.38 -5.07 -3.41
N PRO A 97 -1.56 -5.41 -3.97
CA PRO A 97 -1.61 -6.20 -5.19
C PRO A 97 -1.10 -5.39 -6.37
N TYR A 98 -0.32 -6.02 -7.23
CA TYR A 98 0.08 -5.48 -8.52
C TYR A 98 -0.04 -6.52 -9.62
N ALA A 99 -0.43 -6.06 -10.80
CA ALA A 99 -0.32 -6.82 -12.03
C ALA A 99 0.94 -6.37 -12.76
N TYR A 100 1.61 -7.30 -13.44
CA TYR A 100 2.72 -6.98 -14.31
C TYR A 100 2.53 -7.60 -15.68
N LYS A 101 3.15 -6.98 -16.68
CA LYS A 101 3.33 -7.52 -18.01
C LYS A 101 4.78 -7.31 -18.43
N ALA A 102 5.44 -8.38 -18.85
CA ALA A 102 6.80 -8.35 -19.35
C ALA A 102 6.80 -8.74 -20.83
N ASP A 103 7.27 -7.85 -21.68
CA ASP A 103 7.44 -8.05 -23.11
C ASP A 103 8.94 -8.13 -23.43
N ILE A 104 9.44 -9.34 -23.67
CA ILE A 104 10.84 -9.58 -23.97
C ILE A 104 11.16 -9.08 -25.38
N ARG A 105 12.10 -8.14 -25.49
CA ARG A 105 12.52 -7.54 -26.77
C ARG A 105 13.67 -8.31 -27.40
N LYS A 106 14.69 -8.66 -26.61
CA LYS A 106 15.90 -9.30 -27.11
C LYS A 106 16.62 -10.04 -25.99
N GLY A 107 17.01 -11.29 -26.25
CA GLY A 107 17.97 -11.99 -25.40
C GLY A 107 19.25 -12.28 -26.18
N VAL A 108 20.40 -12.08 -25.54
CA VAL A 108 21.73 -12.39 -26.09
C VAL A 108 22.23 -13.64 -25.39
N ARG A 109 22.46 -14.70 -26.18
CA ARG A 109 23.11 -15.93 -25.72
C ARG A 109 24.61 -15.84 -25.98
N MET A 110 25.41 -16.33 -25.03
CA MET A 110 26.83 -16.61 -25.25
C MET A 110 27.07 -18.11 -25.10
N ASP A 111 28.29 -18.55 -25.42
CA ASP A 111 28.71 -19.96 -25.47
C ASP A 111 28.04 -20.83 -24.40
N ASN A 112 27.54 -22.00 -24.81
CA ASN A 112 26.67 -22.93 -24.08
C ASN A 112 25.16 -22.62 -24.05
N ASN A 113 24.66 -21.78 -24.97
CA ASN A 113 23.22 -21.52 -25.15
C ASN A 113 22.53 -20.84 -23.95
N ILE A 114 23.33 -20.37 -22.98
CA ILE A 114 22.87 -19.64 -21.80
C ILE A 114 22.61 -18.18 -22.21
N VAL A 115 21.44 -17.65 -21.82
CA VAL A 115 21.09 -16.24 -22.05
C VAL A 115 21.85 -15.39 -21.03
N LYS A 116 22.83 -14.60 -21.48
CA LYS A 116 23.61 -13.71 -20.59
C LYS A 116 22.99 -12.35 -20.37
N VAL A 117 22.24 -11.86 -21.36
CA VAL A 117 21.61 -10.54 -21.32
C VAL A 117 20.19 -10.66 -21.86
N CYS A 118 19.21 -10.11 -21.16
CA CYS A 118 17.83 -10.04 -21.60
C CYS A 118 17.30 -8.60 -21.48
N LEU A 119 16.79 -8.06 -22.59
CA LEU A 119 16.14 -6.76 -22.67
C LEU A 119 14.64 -6.98 -22.72
N ALA A 120 13.92 -6.36 -21.78
CA ALA A 120 12.46 -6.42 -21.72
C ALA A 120 11.86 -5.04 -21.49
N ASP A 121 10.65 -4.84 -21.97
CA ASP A 121 9.79 -3.75 -21.51
C ASP A 121 8.80 -4.32 -20.51
N VAL A 122 8.79 -3.77 -19.31
CA VAL A 122 7.96 -4.23 -18.21
C VAL A 122 7.03 -3.10 -17.80
N SER A 123 5.75 -3.43 -17.70
CA SER A 123 4.74 -2.55 -17.11
C SER A 123 4.21 -3.15 -15.83
N VAL A 124 4.09 -2.33 -14.80
CA VAL A 124 3.54 -2.67 -13.49
C VAL A 124 2.34 -1.78 -13.23
N GLU A 125 1.25 -2.41 -12.78
CA GLU A 125 0.00 -1.78 -12.40
C GLU A 125 -0.28 -2.09 -10.92
N LEU A 126 -0.09 -1.10 -10.05
CA LEU A 126 -0.41 -1.18 -8.63
C LEU A 126 -1.88 -0.85 -8.39
N PHE A 127 -2.51 -1.57 -7.46
CA PHE A 127 -3.93 -1.45 -7.13
C PHE A 127 -4.84 -1.66 -8.35
N PRO A 128 -4.75 -2.82 -9.02
CA PRO A 128 -5.53 -3.07 -10.23
C PRO A 128 -7.03 -2.97 -9.92
N ASN A 129 -7.78 -2.41 -10.87
CA ASN A 129 -9.23 -2.16 -10.78
C ASN A 129 -9.67 -1.18 -9.66
N GLN A 130 -8.75 -0.38 -9.10
CA GLN A 130 -9.07 0.68 -8.15
C GLN A 130 -9.05 2.06 -8.80
N LYS A 131 -9.76 3.03 -8.20
CA LYS A 131 -9.81 4.42 -8.67
C LYS A 131 -8.45 5.13 -8.69
N HIS A 132 -7.53 4.71 -7.82
CA HIS A 132 -6.18 5.28 -7.70
C HIS A 132 -5.13 4.28 -8.19
N MET A 133 -5.33 3.75 -9.39
CA MET A 133 -4.35 2.88 -10.05
C MET A 133 -3.05 3.66 -10.31
N VAL A 134 -1.91 3.02 -10.08
CA VAL A 134 -0.60 3.55 -10.46
C VAL A 134 0.00 2.64 -11.53
N PHE A 135 0.19 3.18 -12.73
CA PHE A 135 0.78 2.48 -13.86
C PHE A 135 2.19 3.01 -14.13
N VAL A 136 3.16 2.11 -14.19
CA VAL A 136 4.57 2.45 -14.44
C VAL A 136 5.13 1.48 -15.46
N GLN A 137 5.84 2.01 -16.45
CA GLN A 137 6.55 1.20 -17.44
C GLN A 137 8.04 1.52 -17.39
N ARG A 138 8.88 0.48 -17.42
CA ARG A 138 10.34 0.59 -17.47
C ARG A 138 10.91 -0.45 -18.43
N SER A 139 12.00 -0.07 -19.09
CA SER A 139 12.85 -1.02 -19.79
C SER A 139 13.83 -1.64 -18.81
N LEU A 140 13.88 -2.97 -18.76
CA LEU A 140 14.83 -3.73 -17.95
C LEU A 140 15.92 -4.34 -18.82
N CYS A 141 17.14 -4.39 -18.28
CA CYS A 141 18.27 -5.09 -18.85
C CYS A 141 18.79 -6.08 -17.80
N VAL A 142 18.34 -7.32 -17.89
CA VAL A 142 18.68 -8.39 -16.93
C VAL A 142 19.95 -9.09 -17.39
N THR A 143 20.86 -9.34 -16.47
CA THR A 143 22.11 -10.06 -16.74
C THR A 143 22.28 -11.25 -15.79
N SER A 144 22.73 -12.40 -16.31
CA SER A 144 23.02 -13.62 -15.53
C SER A 144 24.51 -13.87 -15.33
#